data_AF-A0AAD1WX31-F1
#
_entry.id   AF-A0AAD1WX31-F1
#
_cell.length_a   1.000
_cell.length_b   1.000
_cell.length_c   1.000
_cell.angle_alpha   90.00
_cell.angle_beta   90.00
_cell.angle_gamma   90.00
#
_symmetry.space_group_name_H-M   'P 1'
#
loop_
_entity.id
_entity.type
_entity.pdbx_description
1 polymer ?
#
loop_
_entity_poly.entity_id
_entity_poly.type
_entity_poly.pdbx_seq_one_letter_code
_entity_poly.pdbx_strand_id
1 'polypeptide(L)'
;MSDLYHNYWILADAKEEDLPKNKFSYETIFNGVRGGVRERKLTARLIPKFFKHFPELSASAFNAHIALCNDKDSSVRHQAARGLLQCASKDNLPNVADVLTQLLKTDDLAVHDFANKALLHLLKMDAIGTLKKMIHHIRKGRKIVRNRAMKFLSFKLKSLPEEVMTKEVEQLILFHFGKVSLEIYIGEICNLA
;
A
#
# COMPACT_ATOMS: atom_id res chain seq x y z
N MET A 1 0.25 -32.63 -4.83
CA MET A 1 0.20 -31.21 -5.21
C MET A 1 -0.30 -30.45 -4.00
N SER A 2 0.36 -29.37 -3.54
CA SER A 2 -0.14 -28.68 -2.34
C SER A 2 -1.50 -28.02 -2.62
N ASP A 3 -2.36 -27.92 -1.62
CA ASP A 3 -3.71 -27.34 -1.72
C ASP A 3 -3.69 -25.93 -2.35
N LEU A 4 -2.61 -25.17 -2.12
CA LEU A 4 -2.40 -23.86 -2.72
C LEU A 4 -2.34 -23.92 -4.26
N TYR A 5 -1.58 -24.86 -4.82
CA TYR A 5 -1.42 -24.97 -6.27
C TYR A 5 -2.68 -25.50 -6.94
N HIS A 6 -3.40 -26.42 -6.29
CA HIS A 6 -4.68 -26.89 -6.81
C HIS A 6 -5.71 -25.75 -6.88
N ASN A 7 -5.87 -24.98 -5.80
CA ASN A 7 -6.81 -23.86 -5.77
C ASN A 7 -6.39 -22.70 -6.69
N TYR A 8 -5.09 -22.53 -6.91
CA TYR A 8 -4.61 -21.62 -7.94
C TYR A 8 -5.14 -21.98 -9.33
N TRP A 9 -5.09 -23.27 -9.72
CA TRP A 9 -5.56 -23.70 -11.04
C TRP A 9 -7.06 -23.48 -11.20
N ILE A 10 -7.86 -23.76 -10.17
CA ILE A 10 -9.31 -23.48 -10.17
C ILE A 10 -9.57 -22.00 -10.50
N LEU A 11 -8.86 -21.07 -9.84
CA LEU A 11 -9.03 -19.64 -10.08
C LEU A 11 -8.42 -19.17 -11.41
N ALA A 12 -7.35 -19.81 -11.88
CA ALA A 12 -6.67 -19.44 -13.11
C ALA A 12 -7.46 -19.85 -14.36
N ASP A 13 -8.14 -21.01 -14.31
CA ASP A 13 -8.91 -21.56 -15.42
C ASP A 13 -10.37 -21.07 -15.41
N ALA A 14 -10.85 -20.51 -14.29
CA ALA A 14 -12.16 -19.90 -14.21
C ALA A 14 -12.30 -18.67 -15.09
N LYS A 15 -13.43 -18.56 -15.80
CA LYS A 15 -13.83 -17.33 -16.46
C LYS A 15 -14.15 -16.24 -15.43
N GLU A 16 -14.05 -14.98 -15.83
CA GLU A 16 -14.28 -13.84 -14.93
C GLU A 16 -15.67 -13.87 -14.27
N GLU A 17 -16.68 -14.33 -15.01
CA GLU A 17 -18.06 -14.52 -14.55
C GLU A 17 -18.25 -15.65 -13.51
N ASP A 18 -17.34 -16.63 -13.52
CA ASP A 18 -17.38 -17.78 -12.61
C ASP A 18 -16.47 -17.60 -11.39
N LEU A 19 -15.54 -16.64 -11.40
CA LEU A 19 -14.65 -16.35 -10.29
C LEU A 19 -15.39 -16.18 -8.95
N PRO A 20 -16.50 -15.42 -8.85
CA PRO A 20 -17.23 -15.27 -7.59
C PRO A 20 -17.72 -16.59 -6.98
N LYS A 21 -17.95 -17.63 -7.80
CA LYS A 21 -18.37 -18.97 -7.33
C LYS A 21 -17.23 -19.72 -6.61
N ASN A 22 -15.97 -19.34 -6.88
CA ASN A 22 -14.77 -20.01 -6.38
C ASN A 22 -14.22 -19.35 -5.09
N LYS A 23 -15.11 -18.84 -4.24
CA LYS A 23 -14.76 -18.16 -2.97
C LYS A 23 -13.84 -19.01 -2.10
N PHE A 24 -14.19 -20.28 -1.89
CA PHE A 24 -13.42 -21.21 -1.06
C PHE A 24 -11.99 -21.39 -1.57
N SER A 25 -11.81 -21.45 -2.89
CA SER A 25 -10.49 -21.54 -3.50
C SER A 25 -9.67 -20.28 -3.26
N TYR A 26 -10.28 -19.09 -3.39
CA TYR A 26 -9.60 -17.83 -3.08
C TYR A 26 -9.22 -17.71 -1.60
N GLU A 27 -10.11 -18.09 -0.68
CA GLU A 27 -9.81 -18.11 0.75
C GLU A 27 -8.66 -19.07 1.08
N THR A 28 -8.62 -20.24 0.43
CA THR A 28 -7.53 -21.21 0.62
C THR A 28 -6.16 -20.66 0.21
N ILE A 29 -6.10 -19.73 -0.77
CA ILE A 29 -4.85 -19.07 -1.16
C ILE A 29 -4.20 -18.36 0.04
N PHE A 30 -4.98 -17.81 0.97
CA PHE A 30 -4.45 -17.07 2.11
C PHE A 30 -3.56 -17.94 3.02
N ASN A 31 -3.81 -19.24 3.08
CA ASN A 31 -2.98 -20.17 3.87
C ASN A 31 -1.54 -20.26 3.36
N GLY A 32 -1.30 -19.89 2.09
CA GLY A 32 0.03 -19.88 1.51
C GLY A 32 1.01 -18.91 2.20
N VAL A 33 0.53 -17.95 3.00
CA VAL A 33 1.39 -17.09 3.86
C VAL A 33 2.19 -17.90 4.90
N ARG A 34 1.76 -19.12 5.22
CA ARG A 34 2.44 -20.03 6.17
C ARG A 34 3.39 -21.02 5.47
N GLY A 35 3.41 -21.02 4.15
CA GLY A 35 4.23 -21.93 3.35
C GLY A 35 5.70 -21.51 3.25
N GLY A 36 6.44 -22.20 2.38
CA GLY A 36 7.80 -21.85 2.02
C GLY A 36 7.87 -20.56 1.20
N VAL A 37 9.09 -20.14 0.84
CA VAL A 37 9.31 -18.90 0.08
C VAL A 37 8.54 -18.92 -1.25
N ARG A 38 8.46 -20.08 -1.92
CA ARG A 38 7.75 -20.23 -3.20
C ARG A 38 6.24 -20.03 -3.02
N GLU A 39 5.65 -20.64 -2.00
CA GLU A 39 4.23 -20.53 -1.67
C GLU A 39 3.87 -19.10 -1.27
N ARG A 40 4.69 -18.44 -0.45
CA ARG A 40 4.46 -17.05 -0.04
C ARG A 40 4.55 -16.07 -1.20
N LYS A 41 5.52 -16.25 -2.10
CA LYS A 41 5.60 -15.47 -3.35
C LYS A 41 4.42 -15.71 -4.29
N LEU A 42 3.95 -16.96 -4.39
CA LEU A 42 2.75 -17.28 -5.16
C LEU A 42 1.55 -16.57 -4.55
N THR A 43 1.35 -16.69 -3.23
CA THR A 43 0.27 -16.02 -2.49
C THR A 43 0.28 -14.50 -2.69
N ALA A 44 1.45 -13.87 -2.62
CA ALA A 44 1.65 -12.44 -2.85
C ALA A 44 1.27 -11.99 -4.27
N ARG A 45 1.27 -12.90 -5.26
CA ARG A 45 0.79 -12.63 -6.63
C ARG A 45 -0.71 -12.87 -6.77
N LEU A 46 -1.23 -13.92 -6.14
CA LEU A 46 -2.60 -14.35 -6.33
C LEU A 46 -3.61 -13.51 -5.56
N ILE A 47 -3.30 -13.08 -4.34
CA ILE A 47 -4.21 -12.24 -3.56
C ILE A 47 -4.62 -10.99 -4.36
N PRO A 48 -3.67 -10.14 -4.83
CA PRO A 48 -4.04 -8.92 -5.55
C PRO A 48 -4.70 -9.19 -6.89
N LYS A 49 -4.25 -10.22 -7.62
CA LYS A 49 -4.78 -10.59 -8.94
C LYS A 49 -6.29 -10.80 -8.90
N PHE A 50 -6.78 -11.48 -7.86
CA PHE A 50 -8.19 -11.84 -7.76
C PHE A 50 -9.01 -10.96 -6.80
N PHE A 51 -8.37 -10.02 -6.11
CA PHE A 51 -8.97 -9.23 -5.03
C PHE A 51 -10.32 -8.61 -5.38
N LYS A 52 -10.42 -7.99 -6.58
CA LYS A 52 -11.64 -7.30 -7.05
C LYS A 52 -12.85 -8.22 -7.23
N HIS A 53 -12.66 -9.53 -7.37
CA HIS A 53 -13.74 -10.50 -7.59
C HIS A 53 -14.38 -11.01 -6.29
N PHE A 54 -13.75 -10.76 -5.15
CA PHE A 54 -14.16 -11.30 -3.85
C PHE A 54 -14.29 -10.18 -2.80
N PRO A 55 -15.21 -9.20 -2.99
CA PRO A 55 -15.36 -8.07 -2.08
C PRO A 55 -15.66 -8.49 -0.63
N GLU A 56 -16.39 -9.60 -0.45
CA GLU A 56 -16.69 -10.21 0.85
C GLU A 56 -15.46 -10.77 1.58
N LEU A 57 -14.37 -11.06 0.88
CA LEU A 57 -13.11 -11.54 1.45
C LEU A 57 -12.05 -10.43 1.52
N SER A 58 -12.38 -9.19 1.13
CA SER A 58 -11.44 -8.08 1.01
C SER A 58 -10.63 -7.83 2.28
N ALA A 59 -11.26 -7.86 3.46
CA ALA A 59 -10.58 -7.67 4.73
C ALA A 59 -9.55 -8.78 5.02
N SER A 60 -9.96 -10.05 4.89
CA SER A 60 -9.08 -11.21 5.11
C SER A 60 -7.94 -11.26 4.08
N ALA A 61 -8.25 -11.03 2.81
CA ALA A 61 -7.30 -10.95 1.72
C ALA A 61 -6.26 -9.84 1.96
N PHE A 62 -6.72 -8.65 2.36
CA PHE A 62 -5.84 -7.51 2.61
C PHE A 62 -4.92 -7.77 3.82
N ASN A 63 -5.45 -8.34 4.92
CA ASN A 63 -4.66 -8.71 6.09
C ASN A 63 -3.59 -9.76 5.76
N ALA A 64 -3.95 -10.80 4.99
CA ALA A 64 -3.00 -11.79 4.51
C ALA A 64 -1.91 -11.17 3.62
N HIS A 65 -2.28 -10.21 2.77
CA HIS A 65 -1.32 -9.50 1.92
C HIS A 65 -0.38 -8.59 2.70
N ILE A 66 -0.86 -7.90 3.74
CA ILE A 66 -0.03 -7.08 4.64
C ILE A 66 1.01 -7.94 5.36
N ALA A 67 0.66 -9.16 5.76
CA ALA A 67 1.62 -10.08 6.37
C ALA A 67 2.81 -10.34 5.43
N LEU A 68 2.55 -10.51 4.13
CA LEU A 68 3.58 -10.71 3.10
C LEU A 68 4.40 -9.44 2.83
N CYS A 69 3.82 -8.24 2.96
CA CYS A 69 4.57 -6.99 2.89
C CYS A 69 5.60 -6.85 4.02
N ASN A 70 5.40 -7.54 5.14
CA ASN A 70 6.30 -7.57 6.29
C ASN A 70 7.12 -8.89 6.38
N ASP A 71 7.19 -9.66 5.30
CA ASP A 71 7.92 -10.93 5.28
C ASP A 71 9.42 -10.75 5.58
N LYS A 72 10.04 -11.76 6.19
CA LYS A 72 11.49 -11.79 6.42
C LYS A 72 12.29 -11.87 5.12
N ASP A 73 11.75 -12.53 4.10
CA ASP A 73 12.38 -12.69 2.79
C ASP A 73 12.12 -11.46 1.91
N SER A 74 13.20 -10.82 1.43
CA SER A 74 13.11 -9.63 0.59
C SER A 74 12.35 -9.86 -0.71
N SER A 75 12.52 -11.04 -1.32
CA SER A 75 11.87 -11.38 -2.59
C SER A 75 10.36 -11.56 -2.44
N VAL A 76 9.89 -12.00 -1.26
CA VAL A 76 8.46 -12.02 -0.91
C VAL A 76 7.95 -10.58 -0.73
N ARG A 77 8.68 -9.74 0.02
CA ARG A 77 8.31 -8.33 0.21
C ARG A 77 8.22 -7.57 -1.11
N HIS A 78 9.17 -7.75 -2.02
CA HIS A 78 9.13 -7.15 -3.36
C HIS A 78 7.86 -7.53 -4.12
N GLN A 79 7.52 -8.82 -4.09
CA GLN A 79 6.35 -9.33 -4.78
C GLN A 79 5.05 -8.79 -4.17
N ALA A 80 4.97 -8.75 -2.84
CA ALA A 80 3.79 -8.26 -2.12
C ALA A 80 3.61 -6.76 -2.31
N ALA A 81 4.69 -5.97 -2.21
CA ALA A 81 4.65 -4.52 -2.40
C ALA A 81 4.00 -4.19 -3.75
N ARG A 82 4.47 -4.80 -4.85
CA ARG A 82 3.94 -4.59 -6.21
C ARG A 82 2.43 -4.81 -6.36
N GLY A 83 1.85 -5.66 -5.51
CA GLY A 83 0.43 -5.98 -5.51
C GLY A 83 -0.44 -5.03 -4.70
N LEU A 84 0.11 -4.20 -3.80
CA LEU A 84 -0.69 -3.41 -2.86
C LEU A 84 -1.71 -2.48 -3.53
N LEU A 85 -1.33 -1.87 -4.64
CA LEU A 85 -2.23 -0.95 -5.37
C LEU A 85 -3.41 -1.69 -6.02
N GLN A 86 -3.23 -2.97 -6.39
CA GLN A 86 -4.30 -3.80 -6.96
C GLN A 86 -5.30 -4.23 -5.89
N CYS A 87 -4.89 -4.23 -4.62
CA CYS A 87 -5.79 -4.41 -3.48
C CYS A 87 -6.56 -3.13 -3.13
N ALA A 88 -6.35 -2.01 -3.83
CA ALA A 88 -7.06 -0.76 -3.56
C ALA A 88 -8.46 -0.77 -4.19
N SER A 89 -9.47 -0.51 -3.36
CA SER A 89 -10.85 -0.22 -3.70
C SER A 89 -11.28 1.08 -3.04
N LYS A 90 -12.38 1.69 -3.49
CA LYS A 90 -12.91 2.94 -2.90
C LYS A 90 -13.04 2.87 -1.38
N ASP A 91 -13.39 1.69 -0.85
CA ASP A 91 -13.67 1.49 0.58
C ASP A 91 -12.40 1.28 1.43
N ASN A 92 -11.28 0.91 0.81
CA ASN A 92 -10.05 0.58 1.54
C ASN A 92 -8.83 1.44 1.16
N LEU A 93 -8.98 2.44 0.29
CA LEU A 93 -7.93 3.40 -0.07
C LEU A 93 -7.16 3.93 1.16
N PRO A 94 -7.81 4.34 2.27
CA PRO A 94 -7.09 4.80 3.46
C PRO A 94 -6.25 3.69 4.12
N ASN A 95 -6.65 2.44 4.02
CA ASN A 95 -5.89 1.31 4.57
C ASN A 95 -4.65 1.00 3.70
N VAL A 96 -4.79 1.10 2.37
CA VAL A 96 -3.66 0.98 1.45
C VAL A 96 -2.66 2.13 1.67
N ALA A 97 -3.14 3.37 1.81
CA ALA A 97 -2.30 4.53 2.10
C ALA A 97 -1.55 4.37 3.44
N ASP A 98 -2.21 3.83 4.46
CA ASP A 98 -1.58 3.55 5.76
C ASP A 98 -0.40 2.58 5.62
N VAL A 99 -0.63 1.43 4.97
CA VAL A 99 0.40 0.39 4.77
C VAL A 99 1.56 0.92 3.93
N LEU A 100 1.28 1.62 2.83
CA LEU A 100 2.33 2.20 1.99
C LEU A 100 3.16 3.26 2.73
N THR A 101 2.52 4.07 3.57
CA THR A 101 3.23 5.03 4.42
C THR A 101 4.16 4.31 5.39
N GLN A 102 3.70 3.22 6.00
CA GLN A 102 4.53 2.40 6.88
C GLN A 102 5.70 1.74 6.14
N LEU A 103 5.52 1.35 4.87
CA LEU A 103 6.58 0.75 4.05
C LEU A 103 7.73 1.71 3.72
N LEU A 104 7.52 3.03 3.81
CA LEU A 104 8.60 4.01 3.60
C LEU A 104 9.78 3.84 4.57
N LYS A 105 9.59 3.15 5.70
CA LYS A 105 10.65 2.86 6.68
C LYS A 105 11.68 1.82 6.22
N THR A 106 11.40 1.08 5.14
CA THR A 106 12.27 0.00 4.67
C THR A 106 13.58 0.56 4.08
N ASP A 107 14.68 -0.14 4.32
CA ASP A 107 15.98 0.13 3.67
C ASP A 107 16.11 -0.57 2.31
N ASP A 108 15.15 -1.42 1.96
CA ASP A 108 15.06 -2.03 0.64
C ASP A 108 14.62 -1.00 -0.40
N LEU A 109 15.59 -0.52 -1.20
CA LEU A 109 15.37 0.56 -2.17
C LEU A 109 14.23 0.26 -3.16
N ALA A 110 14.05 -1.00 -3.56
CA ALA A 110 13.01 -1.37 -4.51
C ALA A 110 11.61 -1.34 -3.87
N VAL A 111 11.47 -1.81 -2.63
CA VAL A 111 10.20 -1.67 -1.88
C VAL A 111 9.92 -0.20 -1.56
N HIS A 112 10.96 0.55 -1.19
CA HIS A 112 10.85 1.97 -0.90
C HIS A 112 10.38 2.77 -2.14
N ASP A 113 11.01 2.58 -3.30
CA ASP A 113 10.63 3.24 -4.54
C ASP A 113 9.20 2.86 -4.98
N PHE A 114 8.83 1.59 -4.83
CA PHE A 114 7.46 1.18 -5.08
C PHE A 114 6.47 1.90 -4.16
N ALA A 115 6.73 1.96 -2.85
CA ALA A 115 5.87 2.64 -1.90
C ALA A 115 5.73 4.14 -2.23
N ASN A 116 6.81 4.80 -2.64
CA ASN A 116 6.78 6.19 -3.11
C ASN A 116 5.86 6.36 -4.33
N LYS A 117 6.04 5.54 -5.37
CA LYS A 117 5.23 5.61 -6.60
C LYS A 117 3.75 5.32 -6.33
N ALA A 118 3.48 4.32 -5.49
CA ALA A 118 2.14 3.93 -5.09
C ALA A 118 1.44 5.04 -4.28
N LEU A 119 2.11 5.66 -3.31
CA LEU A 119 1.55 6.80 -2.57
C LEU A 119 1.26 8.00 -3.48
N LEU A 120 2.12 8.28 -4.46
CA LEU A 120 1.86 9.33 -5.44
C LEU A 120 0.61 9.02 -6.28
N HIS A 121 0.43 7.75 -6.66
CA HIS A 121 -0.79 7.32 -7.35
C HIS A 121 -2.02 7.50 -6.45
N LEU A 122 -1.95 7.12 -5.18
CA LEU A 122 -3.05 7.32 -4.23
C LEU A 122 -3.37 8.80 -4.00
N LEU A 123 -2.38 9.69 -3.97
CA LEU A 123 -2.63 11.14 -3.89
C LEU A 123 -3.43 11.65 -5.08
N LYS A 124 -3.24 11.09 -6.28
CA LYS A 124 -4.03 11.44 -7.46
C LYS A 124 -5.45 10.87 -7.43
N MET A 125 -5.67 9.75 -6.75
CA MET A 125 -6.98 9.11 -6.62
C MET A 125 -7.83 9.68 -5.48
N ASP A 126 -7.20 9.90 -4.32
CA ASP A 126 -7.79 10.37 -3.07
C ASP A 126 -6.72 11.12 -2.26
N ALA A 127 -6.51 12.38 -2.62
CA ALA A 127 -5.53 13.24 -1.97
C ALA A 127 -5.81 13.38 -0.47
N ILE A 128 -7.06 13.65 -0.09
CA ILE A 128 -7.44 13.94 1.29
C ILE A 128 -7.25 12.71 2.19
N GLY A 129 -7.77 11.55 1.78
CA GLY A 129 -7.64 10.32 2.56
C GLY A 129 -6.18 9.90 2.71
N THR A 130 -5.41 9.99 1.63
CA THR A 130 -3.98 9.68 1.64
C THR A 130 -3.21 10.63 2.56
N LEU A 131 -3.42 11.94 2.44
CA LEU A 131 -2.76 12.94 3.28
C LEU A 131 -3.11 12.77 4.75
N LYS A 132 -4.38 12.53 5.09
CA LYS A 132 -4.81 12.28 6.49
C LYS A 132 -4.04 11.12 7.11
N LYS A 133 -3.81 10.03 6.37
CA LYS A 133 -3.02 8.88 6.84
C LYS A 133 -1.54 9.22 7.00
N MET A 134 -0.94 9.92 6.04
CA MET A 134 0.44 10.37 6.15
C MET A 134 0.64 11.32 7.34
N ILE A 135 -0.25 12.29 7.52
CA ILE A 135 -0.24 13.24 8.64
C ILE A 135 -0.41 12.51 9.97
N HIS A 136 -1.27 11.49 10.04
CA HIS A 136 -1.39 10.64 11.22
C HIS A 136 -0.04 10.00 11.60
N HIS A 137 0.67 9.40 10.64
CA HIS A 137 2.00 8.85 10.87
C HIS A 137 3.03 9.91 11.24
N ILE A 138 2.95 11.11 10.68
CA ILE A 138 3.85 12.20 11.04
C ILE A 138 3.64 12.60 12.51
N ARG A 139 2.39 12.74 12.96
CA ARG A 139 2.08 13.21 14.31
C ARG A 139 2.22 12.13 15.39
N LYS A 140 1.84 10.89 15.08
CA LYS A 140 1.68 9.80 16.06
C LYS A 140 2.53 8.57 15.76
N GLY A 141 3.08 8.46 14.56
CA GLY A 141 3.89 7.32 14.14
C GLY A 141 5.29 7.32 14.73
N ARG A 142 6.00 6.21 14.47
CA ARG A 142 7.41 6.01 14.85
C ARG A 142 8.32 7.02 14.14
N LYS A 143 9.41 7.45 14.80
CA LYS A 143 10.35 8.46 14.28
C LYS A 143 10.80 8.19 12.83
N ILE A 144 11.12 6.95 12.49
CA ILE A 144 11.53 6.58 11.12
C ILE A 144 10.42 6.78 10.09
N VAL A 145 9.19 6.35 10.38
CA VAL A 145 8.04 6.50 9.47
C VAL A 145 7.69 7.99 9.33
N ARG A 146 7.68 8.73 10.45
CA ARG A 146 7.49 10.19 10.47
C ARG A 146 8.47 10.88 9.54
N ASN A 147 9.77 10.66 9.73
CA ASN A 147 10.81 11.33 8.94
C ASN A 147 10.69 11.00 7.45
N ARG A 148 10.42 9.74 7.12
CA ARG A 148 10.26 9.31 5.72
C ARG A 148 8.98 9.86 5.08
N ALA A 149 7.87 9.92 5.83
CA ALA A 149 6.61 10.52 5.36
C ALA A 149 6.74 12.03 5.17
N MET A 150 7.40 12.75 6.09
CA MET A 150 7.70 14.17 5.91
C MET A 150 8.57 14.41 4.68
N LYS A 151 9.63 13.61 4.50
CA LYS A 151 10.49 13.66 3.31
C LYS A 151 9.70 13.38 2.03
N PHE A 152 8.79 12.42 2.04
CA PHE A 152 7.92 12.18 0.89
C PHE A 152 7.10 13.42 0.53
N LEU A 153 6.39 14.01 1.50
CA LEU A 153 5.52 15.16 1.28
C LEU A 153 6.31 16.40 0.84
N SER A 154 7.48 16.68 1.42
CA SER A 154 8.32 17.83 1.06
C SER A 154 8.70 17.85 -0.42
N PHE A 155 9.00 16.68 -0.99
CA PHE A 155 9.36 16.56 -2.41
C PHE A 155 8.15 16.43 -3.33
N LYS A 156 7.11 15.68 -2.91
CA LYS A 156 6.03 15.31 -3.83
C LYS A 156 4.90 16.30 -3.91
N LEU A 157 4.58 17.04 -2.83
CA LEU A 157 3.49 18.03 -2.86
C LEU A 157 3.70 19.09 -3.94
N LYS A 158 4.95 19.56 -4.12
CA LYS A 158 5.31 20.54 -5.16
C LYS A 158 5.17 20.02 -6.60
N SER A 159 5.08 18.70 -6.76
CA SER A 159 4.98 18.02 -8.07
C SER A 159 3.57 17.55 -8.40
N LEU A 160 2.60 17.79 -7.51
CA LEU A 160 1.21 17.40 -7.75
C LEU A 160 0.55 18.37 -8.75
N PRO A 161 -0.28 17.86 -9.67
CA PRO A 161 -1.08 18.70 -10.56
C PRO A 161 -2.05 19.60 -9.78
N GLU A 162 -2.41 20.75 -10.33
CA GLU A 162 -3.37 21.70 -9.74
C GLU A 162 -4.75 21.07 -9.48
N GLU A 163 -5.18 20.15 -10.37
CA GLU A 163 -6.42 19.37 -10.22
C GLU A 163 -6.42 18.49 -8.95
N VAL A 164 -5.25 18.07 -8.46
CA VAL A 164 -5.12 17.35 -7.18
C VAL A 164 -4.98 18.33 -6.01
N MET A 165 -4.26 19.43 -6.20
CA MET A 165 -4.05 20.51 -5.22
C MET A 165 -5.25 21.45 -5.12
N THR A 166 -6.42 20.89 -4.80
CA THR A 166 -7.64 21.67 -4.58
C THR A 166 -7.54 22.54 -3.31
N LYS A 167 -8.40 23.55 -3.19
CA LYS A 167 -8.46 24.41 -1.99
C LYS A 167 -8.62 23.62 -0.69
N GLU A 168 -9.37 22.52 -0.70
CA GLU A 168 -9.56 21.67 0.48
C GLU A 168 -8.26 20.94 0.86
N VAL A 169 -7.52 20.45 -0.13
CA VAL A 169 -6.20 19.82 0.08
C VAL A 169 -5.21 20.83 0.64
N GLU A 170 -5.16 22.04 0.07
CA GLU A 170 -4.32 23.13 0.57
C GLU A 170 -4.68 23.50 2.01
N GLN A 171 -5.97 23.64 2.33
CA GLN A 171 -6.43 23.94 3.68
C GLN A 171 -6.05 22.85 4.68
N LEU A 172 -6.17 21.57 4.31
CA LEU A 172 -5.74 20.45 5.15
C LEU A 172 -4.24 20.53 5.46
N ILE A 173 -3.42 20.81 4.43
CA ILE A 173 -1.97 20.95 4.55
C ILE A 173 -1.64 22.14 5.47
N LEU A 174 -2.25 23.31 5.24
CA LEU A 174 -2.06 24.52 6.04
C LEU A 174 -2.52 24.34 7.49
N PHE A 175 -3.62 23.64 7.72
CA PHE A 175 -4.12 23.37 9.07
C PHE A 175 -3.13 22.52 9.87
N HIS A 176 -2.51 21.52 9.25
CA HIS A 176 -1.64 20.58 9.94
C HIS A 176 -0.18 21.02 10.05
N PHE A 177 0.31 21.82 9.11
CA PHE A 177 1.71 22.23 9.04
C PHE A 177 1.93 23.75 9.06
N GLY A 178 0.88 24.58 8.97
CA GLY A 178 1.04 26.03 8.79
C GLY A 178 1.70 26.43 7.47
N LYS A 179 1.71 27.73 7.14
CA LYS A 179 2.46 28.26 5.99
C LYS A 179 3.98 28.16 6.17
N VAL A 180 4.43 28.46 7.39
CA VAL A 180 5.86 28.58 7.73
C VAL A 180 6.49 27.23 8.11
N SER A 181 5.75 26.32 8.78
CA SER A 181 6.37 25.08 9.24
C SER A 181 6.62 24.07 8.12
N LEU A 182 5.87 24.07 7.01
CA LEU A 182 6.26 23.27 5.84
C LEU A 182 7.61 23.67 5.28
N GLU A 183 7.87 24.97 5.11
CA GLU A 183 9.16 25.45 4.61
C GLU A 183 10.31 25.19 5.59
N ILE A 184 10.07 25.36 6.90
CA ILE A 184 11.04 25.03 7.95
C ILE A 184 11.31 23.51 7.99
N TYR A 185 10.27 22.66 7.92
CA TYR A 185 10.43 21.20 7.88
C TYR A 185 11.11 20.72 6.59
N ILE A 186 10.85 21.37 5.45
CA ILE A 186 11.57 21.14 4.19
C ILE A 186 13.05 21.52 4.37
N GLY A 187 13.34 22.67 4.98
CA GLY A 187 14.69 23.16 5.25
C GLY A 187 15.49 22.29 6.23
N GLU A 188 14.88 21.86 7.34
CA GLU A 188 15.53 20.99 8.33
C GLU A 188 15.86 19.60 7.76
N ILE A 189 15.04 19.05 6.86
CA ILE A 189 15.32 17.76 6.20
C ILE A 189 16.42 17.89 5.14
N CYS A 190 16.50 19.03 4.44
CA CYS A 190 17.59 19.29 3.48
C CYS A 190 18.95 19.47 4.17
N ASN A 191 18.98 19.92 5.43
CA ASN A 191 20.21 20.07 6.22
C ASN A 191 20.66 18.78 6.92
N LEU A 192 19.92 17.67 6.77
CA LEU A 192 20.21 16.36 7.35
C LEU A 192 20.55 15.28 6.30
N ALA A 193 20.77 15.68 5.05
CA ALA A 193 21.24 14.84 3.94
C ALA A 193 22.72 15.15 3.64
#